data_AF-A0AA85FHZ8-F1
#
_entry.id   AF-A0AA85FHZ8-F1
#
_cell.length_a   1.000
_cell.length_b   1.000
_cell.length_c   1.000
_cell.angle_alpha   90.00
_cell.angle_beta   90.00
_cell.angle_gamma   90.00
#
_symmetry.space_group_name_H-M   'P 1'
#
loop_
_entity.id
_entity.type
_entity.pdbx_description
1 polymer ?
#
loop_
_entity_poly.entity_id
_entity_poly.type
_entity_poly.pdbx_seq_one_letter_code
_entity_poly.pdbx_strand_id
1 'polypeptide(L)'
;MSLKKPPKALYVPPALRANKSASEVKKESSFLESPISHASVDDQTDVEQQLRSLTLSDSCIDDNECVFKKKLFNQKLSHNDGNSEPVIRLKDFQHILELYNFSKDFQNFHLEAELTGFEDSGFYLKWVDDTHCLAVFSSNDEANRALAQISGLFMKARKINDASLASKLKIARSPGDWTMPYKKRPVTTSSTARRLISNHLGIVPTKIKSPEETMKEEQDKALLREARARAEAIRQAQKSLWEDD
;
A
#
# COMPACT_ATOMS: atom_id res chain seq x y z
N MET A 1 -35.39 2.34 13.29
CA MET A 1 -34.62 2.63 12.05
C MET A 1 -33.81 3.89 12.29
N SER A 2 -32.48 3.81 12.28
CA SER A 2 -31.60 4.95 12.57
C SER A 2 -30.50 5.01 11.52
N LEU A 3 -30.53 6.07 10.71
CA LEU A 3 -29.60 6.32 9.61
C LEU A 3 -28.25 6.78 10.17
N LYS A 4 -27.28 5.87 10.22
CA LYS A 4 -25.89 6.13 10.64
C LYS A 4 -25.05 6.75 9.52
N LYS A 5 -25.31 7.99 9.09
CA LYS A 5 -24.30 8.76 8.35
C LYS A 5 -24.32 10.23 8.79
N PRO A 6 -23.19 10.79 9.26
CA PRO A 6 -23.06 12.24 9.38
C PRO A 6 -23.10 12.89 7.98
N PRO A 7 -23.55 14.15 7.87
CA PRO A 7 -23.67 14.82 6.58
C PRO A 7 -22.30 14.92 5.89
N LYS A 8 -22.30 14.66 4.58
CA LYS A 8 -21.14 14.86 3.69
C LYS A 8 -20.75 16.33 3.76
N ALA A 9 -19.54 16.64 4.26
CA ALA A 9 -18.97 17.96 4.05
C ALA A 9 -18.66 18.11 2.55
N LEU A 10 -19.42 18.96 1.85
CA LEU A 10 -19.08 19.39 0.50
C LEU A 10 -17.88 20.32 0.62
N TYR A 11 -16.69 19.84 0.25
CA TYR A 11 -15.51 20.68 0.17
C TYR A 11 -15.75 21.76 -0.89
N VAL A 12 -15.78 23.02 -0.46
CA VAL A 12 -15.83 24.19 -1.33
C VAL A 12 -14.43 24.81 -1.32
N PRO A 13 -13.69 24.79 -2.45
CA PRO A 13 -12.37 25.39 -2.51
C PRO A 13 -12.43 26.89 -2.17
N PRO A 14 -11.44 27.43 -1.43
CA PRO A 14 -11.36 28.87 -1.19
C PRO A 14 -11.20 29.64 -2.50
N ALA A 15 -11.92 30.76 -2.64
CA ALA A 15 -11.79 31.62 -3.81
C ALA A 15 -10.35 32.11 -3.99
N LEU A 16 -9.85 32.02 -5.23
CA LEU A 16 -8.55 32.56 -5.62
C LEU A 16 -8.54 34.08 -5.30
N ARG A 17 -7.53 34.52 -4.55
CA ARG A 17 -7.36 35.95 -4.23
C ARG A 17 -7.12 36.72 -5.52
N ALA A 18 -8.11 37.51 -5.94
CA ALA A 18 -7.89 38.60 -6.88
C ALA A 18 -6.95 39.63 -6.22
N ASN A 19 -5.80 39.79 -6.85
CA ASN A 19 -4.82 40.86 -6.71
C ASN A 19 -5.52 42.23 -6.89
N LYS A 20 -5.58 43.00 -5.80
CA LYS A 20 -6.04 44.40 -5.81
C LYS A 20 -4.90 45.32 -6.23
N SER A 21 -5.10 46.07 -7.31
CA SER A 21 -4.50 47.38 -7.47
C SER A 21 -5.44 48.31 -8.25
N ALA A 22 -5.90 49.33 -7.53
CA ALA A 22 -6.16 50.71 -7.97
C ALA A 22 -7.32 51.06 -8.94
N SER A 23 -8.24 51.88 -8.40
CA SER A 23 -8.85 53.11 -8.94
C SER A 23 -9.60 53.13 -10.28
N GLU A 24 -10.93 53.27 -10.16
CA GLU A 24 -11.84 54.24 -10.80
C GLU A 24 -11.30 55.17 -11.92
N VAL A 25 -11.72 54.94 -13.17
CA VAL A 25 -11.82 55.96 -14.26
C VAL A 25 -12.94 55.58 -15.25
N LYS A 26 -13.81 56.56 -15.59
CA LYS A 26 -14.79 56.55 -16.69
C LYS A 26 -14.11 56.87 -18.03
N LYS A 27 -14.57 56.30 -19.16
CA LYS A 27 -15.02 56.95 -20.43
C LYS A 27 -14.89 56.03 -21.66
N GLU A 28 -15.69 56.39 -22.65
CA GLU A 28 -16.22 55.69 -23.83
C GLU A 28 -15.21 55.29 -24.95
N SER A 29 -15.72 54.35 -25.77
CA SER A 29 -15.59 54.17 -27.24
C SER A 29 -14.21 54.24 -27.91
N SER A 30 -13.80 53.13 -28.54
CA SER A 30 -13.81 52.97 -30.00
C SER A 30 -13.19 51.63 -30.45
N PHE A 31 -13.85 51.04 -31.45
CA PHE A 31 -13.37 50.19 -32.53
C PHE A 31 -11.89 49.76 -32.53
N LEU A 32 -11.62 48.46 -32.73
CA LEU A 32 -11.31 47.90 -34.06
C LEU A 32 -11.24 46.37 -33.99
N GLU A 33 -12.11 45.74 -34.77
CA GLU A 33 -12.10 44.32 -35.13
C GLU A 33 -10.98 44.08 -36.15
N SER A 34 -10.18 43.02 -35.98
CA SER A 34 -9.39 42.44 -37.07
C SER A 34 -9.03 40.97 -36.79
N PRO A 35 -8.79 40.17 -37.83
CA PRO A 35 -9.40 38.84 -37.96
C PRO A 35 -8.50 37.67 -37.55
N ILE A 36 -9.17 36.54 -37.32
CA ILE A 36 -8.62 35.21 -37.12
C ILE A 36 -7.78 34.81 -38.35
N SER A 37 -6.46 34.71 -38.18
CA SER A 37 -5.59 33.95 -39.07
C SER A 37 -5.45 32.53 -38.53
N HIS A 38 -5.90 31.59 -39.34
CA HIS A 38 -5.64 30.16 -39.20
C HIS A 38 -4.17 29.91 -39.56
N ALA A 39 -3.40 29.36 -38.63
CA ALA A 39 -2.12 28.74 -38.93
C ALA A 39 -2.02 27.44 -38.13
N SER A 40 -2.15 26.34 -38.85
CA SER A 40 -1.88 24.97 -38.43
C SER A 40 -0.38 24.76 -38.43
N VAL A 41 0.24 24.42 -37.29
CA VAL A 41 1.52 23.69 -37.24
C VAL A 41 1.57 22.87 -35.96
N ASP A 42 1.91 21.60 -36.13
CA ASP A 42 2.05 20.53 -35.13
C ASP A 42 3.13 20.81 -34.07
N ASP A 43 2.77 20.71 -32.78
CA ASP A 43 3.73 20.67 -31.67
C ASP A 43 3.33 19.59 -30.64
N GLN A 44 3.30 18.34 -31.09
CA GLN A 44 3.10 17.17 -30.22
C GLN A 44 4.42 16.46 -29.85
N THR A 45 5.56 17.00 -30.29
CA THR A 45 6.89 16.38 -30.14
C THR A 45 7.68 16.89 -28.92
N ASP A 46 7.32 18.05 -28.36
CA ASP A 46 8.08 18.67 -27.27
C ASP A 46 7.77 18.05 -25.89
N VAL A 47 6.51 17.66 -25.66
CA VAL A 47 6.10 16.98 -24.41
C VAL A 47 6.68 15.57 -24.27
N GLU A 48 6.87 14.85 -25.38
CA GLU A 48 7.45 13.50 -25.35
C GLU A 48 8.96 13.52 -25.07
N GLN A 49 9.68 14.52 -25.59
CA GLN A 49 11.10 14.69 -25.34
C GLN A 49 11.36 15.08 -23.88
N GLN A 50 10.48 15.91 -23.30
CA GLN A 50 10.57 16.31 -21.90
C GLN A 50 10.21 15.18 -20.91
N LEU A 51 9.42 14.19 -21.34
CA LEU A 51 9.17 12.97 -20.55
C LEU A 51 10.32 11.97 -20.63
N ARG A 52 11.02 11.89 -21.78
CA ARG A 52 12.21 11.04 -21.97
C ARG A 52 13.44 11.54 -21.20
N SER A 53 13.54 12.83 -20.90
CA SER A 53 14.64 13.37 -20.08
C SER A 53 14.49 13.11 -18.58
N LEU A 54 13.29 12.73 -18.11
CA LEU A 54 13.03 12.31 -16.72
C LEU A 54 13.25 10.80 -16.49
N THR A 55 13.45 10.01 -17.55
CA THR A 55 13.79 8.60 -17.40
C THR A 55 15.28 8.47 -17.11
N LEU A 56 15.62 8.21 -15.85
CA LEU A 56 16.95 7.79 -15.43
C LEU A 56 17.35 6.55 -16.25
N SER A 57 18.37 6.68 -17.09
CA SER A 57 19.05 5.54 -17.70
C SER A 57 19.88 4.84 -16.62
N ASP A 58 19.35 3.75 -16.08
CA ASP A 58 20.09 2.81 -15.24
C ASP A 58 21.06 2.05 -16.16
N SER A 59 22.29 2.54 -16.26
CA SER A 59 23.43 1.72 -16.69
C SER A 59 24.11 1.15 -15.45
N CYS A 60 23.62 0.01 -14.96
CA CYS A 60 24.38 -0.80 -14.03
C CYS A 60 25.25 -1.79 -14.82
N ILE A 61 26.55 -1.76 -14.55
CA ILE A 61 27.48 -2.80 -14.98
C ILE A 61 27.17 -4.06 -14.16
N ASP A 62 27.06 -5.18 -14.89
CA ASP A 62 26.80 -6.52 -14.39
C ASP A 62 27.95 -6.98 -13.49
N ASP A 63 27.61 -7.57 -12.35
CA ASP A 63 28.25 -8.79 -11.86
C ASP A 63 27.55 -9.24 -10.56
N ASN A 64 26.80 -10.34 -10.69
CA ASN A 64 26.29 -11.26 -9.64
C ASN A 64 24.84 -11.08 -9.15
N GLU A 65 23.97 -11.86 -9.82
CA GLU A 65 22.81 -12.61 -9.31
C GLU A 65 21.76 -11.87 -8.45
N CYS A 66 20.76 -11.29 -9.11
CA CYS A 66 19.40 -11.18 -8.56
C CYS A 66 18.37 -11.12 -9.69
N VAL A 67 17.66 -12.22 -9.93
CA VAL A 67 16.62 -12.33 -10.95
C VAL A 67 15.36 -11.59 -10.49
N PHE A 68 15.32 -10.27 -10.69
CA PHE A 68 14.10 -9.45 -10.58
C PHE A 68 13.61 -9.04 -11.96
N LYS A 69 13.04 -9.98 -12.72
CA LYS A 69 12.33 -9.65 -13.95
C LYS A 69 10.96 -9.06 -13.60
N LYS A 70 10.86 -7.73 -13.56
CA LYS A 70 9.58 -7.01 -13.58
C LYS A 70 8.89 -7.22 -14.92
N LYS A 71 8.18 -8.34 -15.08
CA LYS A 71 7.19 -8.48 -16.16
C LYS A 71 5.89 -7.88 -15.65
N LEU A 72 5.66 -6.60 -15.98
CA LEU A 72 4.39 -5.92 -15.79
C LEU A 72 3.34 -6.65 -16.64
N PHE A 73 2.62 -7.59 -16.03
CA PHE A 73 1.56 -8.33 -16.70
C PHE A 73 0.29 -7.49 -16.67
N ASN A 74 0.14 -6.61 -17.65
CA ASN A 74 -1.15 -5.99 -17.95
C ASN A 74 -2.05 -7.05 -18.60
N GLN A 75 -2.65 -7.93 -17.80
CA GLN A 75 -3.76 -8.74 -18.31
C GLN A 75 -5.03 -7.89 -18.25
N LYS A 76 -5.38 -7.33 -19.40
CA LYS A 76 -6.71 -6.77 -19.65
C LYS A 76 -7.72 -7.91 -19.49
N LEU A 77 -8.39 -7.98 -18.35
CA LEU A 77 -9.52 -8.88 -18.14
C LEU A 77 -10.68 -8.39 -19.00
N SER A 78 -10.93 -9.05 -20.14
CA SER A 78 -12.15 -8.86 -20.90
C SER A 78 -13.35 -9.38 -20.12
N HIS A 79 -14.45 -8.65 -20.15
CA HIS A 79 -15.74 -9.10 -19.63
C HIS A 79 -16.22 -10.38 -20.34
N ASN A 80 -16.95 -11.20 -19.58
CA ASN A 80 -17.70 -12.42 -19.96
C ASN A 80 -16.91 -13.72 -20.12
N ASP A 81 -16.68 -14.41 -19.01
CA ASP A 81 -17.20 -15.79 -18.82
C ASP A 81 -17.16 -16.16 -17.32
N GLY A 82 -18.33 -16.32 -16.72
CA GLY A 82 -18.52 -16.43 -15.27
C GLY A 82 -18.07 -17.74 -14.61
N ASN A 83 -17.21 -18.53 -15.25
CA ASN A 83 -16.79 -19.83 -14.70
C ASN A 83 -15.41 -20.33 -15.16
N SER A 84 -14.57 -19.52 -15.80
CA SER A 84 -13.20 -19.94 -16.13
C SER A 84 -12.27 -19.69 -14.95
N GLU A 85 -11.54 -20.72 -14.50
CA GLU A 85 -10.50 -20.53 -13.49
C GLU A 85 -9.43 -19.57 -14.03
N PRO A 86 -9.08 -18.50 -13.30
CA PRO A 86 -8.06 -17.57 -13.75
C PRO A 86 -6.69 -18.25 -13.78
N VAL A 87 -5.91 -18.00 -14.84
CA VAL A 87 -4.53 -18.49 -14.95
C VAL A 87 -3.64 -17.65 -14.04
N ILE A 88 -3.40 -18.14 -12.82
CA ILE A 88 -2.54 -17.50 -11.82
C ILE A 88 -1.29 -18.35 -11.62
N ARG A 89 -0.15 -17.73 -11.35
CA ARG A 89 1.07 -18.46 -10.94
C ARG A 89 0.96 -18.90 -9.48
N LEU A 90 0.30 -20.02 -9.21
CA LEU A 90 0.04 -20.57 -7.87
C LEU A 90 1.29 -20.65 -6.97
N LYS A 91 2.47 -20.89 -7.58
CA LYS A 91 3.76 -20.95 -6.85
C LYS A 91 4.10 -19.64 -6.13
N ASP A 92 3.68 -18.50 -6.66
CA ASP A 92 3.98 -17.17 -6.11
C ASP A 92 3.07 -16.82 -4.91
N PHE A 93 2.07 -17.67 -4.60
CA PHE A 93 1.03 -17.40 -3.60
C PHE A 93 0.95 -18.49 -2.51
N GLN A 94 2.02 -19.26 -2.33
CA GLN A 94 2.07 -20.36 -1.33
C GLN A 94 1.99 -19.86 0.12
N HIS A 95 2.37 -18.61 0.37
CA HIS A 95 2.26 -17.94 1.67
C HIS A 95 0.82 -17.46 2.00
N ILE A 96 -0.16 -17.77 1.14
CA ILE A 96 -1.55 -17.36 1.29
C ILE A 96 -2.42 -18.59 1.55
N LEU A 97 -3.27 -18.49 2.58
CA LEU A 97 -4.33 -19.45 2.85
C LEU A 97 -5.70 -18.82 2.68
N GLU A 98 -6.65 -19.62 2.22
CA GLU A 98 -8.06 -19.27 2.31
C GLU A 98 -8.66 -19.89 3.58
N LEU A 99 -9.19 -19.04 4.45
CA LEU A 99 -10.06 -19.39 5.55
C LEU A 99 -11.49 -19.47 5.04
N TYR A 100 -12.18 -20.56 5.34
CA TYR A 100 -13.53 -20.84 4.85
C TYR A 100 -14.37 -21.63 5.86
N ASN A 101 -15.64 -21.84 5.53
CA ASN A 101 -16.58 -22.64 6.33
C ASN A 101 -16.84 -22.07 7.74
N PHE A 102 -16.88 -20.74 7.85
CA PHE A 102 -17.27 -20.02 9.07
C PHE A 102 -18.59 -19.25 8.85
N SER A 103 -19.30 -18.92 9.94
CA SER A 103 -20.60 -18.23 9.86
C SER A 103 -20.45 -16.80 9.34
N LYS A 104 -21.50 -16.26 8.69
CA LYS A 104 -21.53 -14.87 8.21
C LYS A 104 -21.43 -13.83 9.33
N ASP A 105 -21.69 -14.23 10.57
CA ASP A 105 -21.54 -13.38 11.76
C ASP A 105 -20.07 -13.26 12.23
N PHE A 106 -19.15 -13.99 11.59
CA PHE A 106 -17.73 -13.87 11.91
C PHE A 106 -17.21 -12.48 11.56
N GLN A 107 -16.23 -12.06 12.35
CA GLN A 107 -15.56 -10.77 12.24
C GLN A 107 -14.05 -10.99 12.30
N ASN A 108 -13.26 -9.98 11.97
CA ASN A 108 -11.79 -10.08 12.00
C ASN A 108 -11.26 -10.62 13.33
N PHE A 109 -11.81 -10.16 14.46
CA PHE A 109 -11.41 -10.63 15.79
C PHE A 109 -11.51 -12.15 15.96
N HIS A 110 -12.56 -12.78 15.40
CA HIS A 110 -12.74 -14.23 15.50
C HIS A 110 -11.69 -15.00 14.67
N LEU A 111 -11.28 -14.43 13.53
CA LEU A 111 -10.22 -14.99 12.69
C LEU A 111 -8.84 -14.81 13.33
N GLU A 112 -8.60 -13.65 13.95
CA GLU A 112 -7.36 -13.37 14.68
C GLU A 112 -7.20 -14.27 15.91
N ALA A 113 -8.29 -14.56 16.62
CA ALA A 113 -8.26 -15.43 17.80
C ALA A 113 -7.77 -16.86 17.47
N GLU A 114 -8.18 -17.43 16.33
CA GLU A 114 -7.70 -18.73 15.87
C GLU A 114 -6.21 -18.68 15.46
N LEU A 115 -5.74 -17.51 15.01
CA LEU A 115 -4.40 -17.27 14.50
C LEU A 115 -3.43 -16.65 15.53
N THR A 116 -3.79 -16.59 16.80
CA THR A 116 -2.98 -15.91 17.84
C THR A 116 -1.55 -16.45 17.97
N GLY A 117 -1.33 -17.73 17.63
CA GLY A 117 0.03 -18.34 17.60
C GLY A 117 0.97 -17.75 16.55
N PHE A 118 0.45 -16.98 15.59
CA PHE A 118 1.18 -16.43 14.45
C PHE A 118 1.42 -14.91 14.56
N GLU A 119 1.17 -14.30 15.71
CA GLU A 119 1.37 -12.86 15.91
C GLU A 119 2.86 -12.45 15.80
N ASP A 120 3.78 -13.35 16.15
CA ASP A 120 5.23 -13.11 16.12
C ASP A 120 5.80 -13.07 14.70
N SER A 121 5.41 -14.01 13.83
CA SER A 121 5.67 -13.93 12.39
C SER A 121 4.83 -12.81 11.75
N GLY A 122 3.64 -12.63 12.30
CA GLY A 122 2.56 -11.76 11.87
C GLY A 122 1.90 -12.21 10.56
N PHE A 123 0.70 -11.70 10.36
CA PHE A 123 -0.15 -11.98 9.21
C PHE A 123 -1.08 -10.79 8.97
N TYR A 124 -1.76 -10.79 7.83
CA TYR A 124 -2.92 -9.92 7.63
C TYR A 124 -4.06 -10.68 6.98
N LEU A 125 -5.27 -10.20 7.26
CA LEU A 125 -6.52 -10.78 6.79
C LEU A 125 -7.14 -9.88 5.73
N LYS A 126 -7.64 -10.49 4.66
CA LYS A 126 -8.35 -9.78 3.60
C LYS A 126 -9.58 -10.56 3.17
N TRP A 127 -10.74 -9.99 3.50
CA TRP A 127 -12.04 -10.56 3.19
C TRP A 127 -12.24 -10.70 1.68
N VAL A 128 -12.73 -11.85 1.26
CA VAL A 128 -13.20 -12.12 -0.10
C VAL A 128 -14.71 -11.86 -0.13
N ASP A 129 -15.43 -12.61 0.70
CA ASP A 129 -16.88 -12.60 0.92
C ASP A 129 -17.17 -12.85 2.42
N ASP A 130 -18.44 -12.81 2.86
CA ASP A 130 -18.83 -13.00 4.27
C ASP A 130 -18.48 -14.39 4.86
N THR A 131 -18.06 -15.34 4.02
CA THR A 131 -17.71 -16.72 4.43
C THR A 131 -16.31 -17.15 4.00
N HIS A 132 -15.56 -16.22 3.37
CA HIS A 132 -14.25 -16.47 2.79
C HIS A 132 -13.29 -15.33 3.11
N CYS A 133 -12.15 -15.64 3.70
CA CYS A 133 -11.11 -14.67 4.02
C CYS A 133 -9.74 -15.20 3.59
N LEU A 134 -8.92 -14.34 3.00
CA LEU A 134 -7.54 -14.65 2.66
C LEU A 134 -6.63 -14.23 3.80
N ALA A 135 -5.89 -15.18 4.37
CA ALA A 135 -4.85 -14.95 5.34
C ALA A 135 -3.50 -14.99 4.63
N VAL A 136 -2.73 -13.91 4.76
CA VAL A 136 -1.41 -13.77 4.12
C VAL A 136 -0.34 -13.80 5.19
N PHE A 137 0.57 -14.77 5.08
CA PHE A 137 1.65 -15.02 6.04
C PHE A 137 2.98 -14.48 5.54
N SER A 138 3.99 -14.47 6.42
CA SER A 138 5.35 -14.01 6.11
C SER A 138 6.14 -15.00 5.25
N SER A 139 5.81 -16.28 5.30
CA SER A 139 6.46 -17.35 4.52
C SER A 139 5.50 -18.52 4.25
N ASN A 140 5.91 -19.41 3.34
CA ASN A 140 5.19 -20.65 3.06
C ASN A 140 5.18 -21.60 4.27
N ASP A 141 6.31 -21.71 4.97
CA ASP A 141 6.41 -22.57 6.16
C ASP A 141 5.45 -22.13 7.26
N GLU A 142 5.28 -20.82 7.44
CA GLU A 142 4.34 -20.27 8.40
C GLU A 142 2.89 -20.54 8.00
N ALA A 143 2.56 -20.42 6.71
CA ALA A 143 1.26 -20.82 6.19
C ALA A 143 1.01 -22.33 6.42
N ASN A 144 2.00 -23.20 6.22
CA ASN A 144 1.84 -24.63 6.49
C ASN A 144 1.65 -24.93 8.00
N ARG A 145 2.36 -24.21 8.88
CA ARG A 145 2.11 -24.30 10.33
C ARG A 145 0.69 -23.87 10.68
N ALA A 146 0.22 -22.75 10.14
CA ALA A 146 -1.14 -22.28 10.38
C ALA A 146 -2.20 -23.28 9.90
N LEU A 147 -2.00 -23.87 8.72
CA LEU A 147 -2.87 -24.91 8.19
C LEU A 147 -2.99 -26.12 9.15
N ALA A 148 -1.89 -26.51 9.80
CA ALA A 148 -1.87 -27.62 10.74
C ALA A 148 -2.47 -27.27 12.13
N GLN A 149 -2.36 -26.01 12.54
CA GLN A 149 -2.86 -25.56 13.85
C GLN A 149 -4.39 -25.34 13.85
N ILE A 150 -4.95 -24.92 12.72
CA ILE A 150 -6.39 -24.62 12.62
C ILE A 150 -7.18 -25.93 12.77
N SER A 151 -7.93 -26.03 13.87
CA SER A 151 -8.56 -27.28 14.30
C SER A 151 -9.81 -27.67 13.50
N GLY A 152 -10.30 -26.79 12.62
CA GLY A 152 -11.44 -27.06 11.75
C GLY A 152 -12.82 -26.92 12.42
N LEU A 153 -12.88 -26.57 13.71
CA LEU A 153 -14.12 -26.49 14.49
C LEU A 153 -14.93 -25.22 14.18
N PHE A 154 -14.28 -24.06 14.25
CA PHE A 154 -14.92 -22.75 13.98
C PHE A 154 -14.73 -22.28 12.54
N MET A 155 -13.60 -22.65 11.94
CA MET A 155 -13.27 -22.37 10.55
C MET A 155 -12.29 -23.42 10.04
N LYS A 156 -12.20 -23.55 8.72
CA LYS A 156 -11.23 -24.39 8.02
C LYS A 156 -10.28 -23.52 7.23
N ALA A 157 -9.08 -24.02 6.97
CA ALA A 157 -8.10 -23.38 6.11
C ALA A 157 -7.69 -24.31 4.98
N ARG A 158 -7.39 -23.73 3.82
CA ARG A 158 -6.83 -24.45 2.67
C ARG A 158 -5.85 -23.60 1.89
N LYS A 159 -4.96 -24.26 1.15
CA LYS A 159 -3.99 -23.60 0.27
C LYS A 159 -4.69 -22.95 -0.91
N ILE A 160 -4.04 -21.96 -1.53
CA ILE A 160 -4.60 -21.24 -2.67
C ILE A 160 -4.92 -22.13 -3.88
N ASN A 161 -4.21 -23.26 -4.03
CA ASN A 161 -4.45 -24.23 -5.09
C ASN A 161 -5.88 -24.79 -5.05
N ASP A 162 -6.34 -25.09 -3.84
CA ASP A 162 -7.65 -25.70 -3.57
C ASP A 162 -8.71 -24.66 -3.20
N ALA A 163 -8.38 -23.37 -3.35
CA ALA A 163 -9.23 -22.27 -2.93
C ALA A 163 -10.45 -22.06 -3.84
N SER A 164 -11.42 -21.30 -3.32
CA SER A 164 -12.63 -20.93 -4.06
C SER A 164 -12.29 -20.13 -5.31
N LEU A 165 -13.14 -20.26 -6.34
CA LEU A 165 -13.05 -19.42 -7.54
C LEU A 165 -13.06 -17.92 -7.17
N ALA A 166 -13.88 -17.52 -6.19
CA ALA A 166 -13.96 -16.13 -5.73
C ALA A 166 -12.60 -15.62 -5.19
N SER A 167 -11.93 -16.45 -4.38
CA SER A 167 -10.62 -16.19 -3.81
C SER A 167 -9.54 -16.11 -4.88
N LYS A 168 -9.51 -17.08 -5.81
CA LYS A 168 -8.61 -17.07 -6.97
C LYS A 168 -8.83 -15.82 -7.82
N LEU A 169 -10.08 -15.48 -8.16
CA LEU A 169 -10.41 -14.27 -8.93
C LEU A 169 -9.97 -12.99 -8.21
N LYS A 170 -10.08 -12.93 -6.88
CA LYS A 170 -9.62 -11.77 -6.11
C LYS A 170 -8.11 -11.57 -6.22
N ILE A 171 -7.35 -12.66 -6.22
CA ILE A 171 -5.90 -12.61 -6.46
C ILE A 171 -5.60 -12.25 -7.92
N ALA A 172 -6.29 -12.86 -8.87
CA ALA A 172 -6.09 -12.60 -10.31
C ALA A 172 -6.35 -11.15 -10.70
N ARG A 173 -7.29 -10.47 -10.03
CA ARG A 173 -7.62 -9.06 -10.28
C ARG A 173 -6.48 -8.11 -9.91
N SER A 174 -5.69 -8.41 -8.88
CA SER A 174 -4.55 -7.59 -8.49
C SER A 174 -3.36 -8.41 -8.01
N PRO A 175 -2.70 -9.21 -8.88
CA PRO A 175 -1.69 -10.17 -8.46
C PRO A 175 -0.54 -9.53 -7.68
N GLY A 176 -0.15 -8.31 -8.06
CA GLY A 176 0.92 -7.54 -7.40
C GLY A 176 0.66 -7.21 -5.92
N ASP A 177 -0.61 -7.16 -5.49
CA ASP A 177 -0.96 -6.91 -4.08
C ASP A 177 -0.75 -8.15 -3.20
N TRP A 178 -0.74 -9.34 -3.82
CA TRP A 178 -0.74 -10.63 -3.13
C TRP A 178 0.61 -11.34 -3.22
N THR A 179 1.45 -10.99 -4.20
CA THR A 179 2.78 -11.59 -4.36
C THR A 179 3.71 -11.27 -3.20
N MET A 180 3.49 -10.17 -2.49
CA MET A 180 4.32 -9.78 -1.35
C MET A 180 3.86 -10.54 -0.10
N PRO A 181 4.73 -11.34 0.54
CA PRO A 181 4.43 -11.92 1.84
C PRO A 181 4.27 -10.85 2.91
N TYR A 182 3.64 -11.21 4.02
CA TYR A 182 3.52 -10.29 5.13
C TYR A 182 4.91 -9.86 5.64
N LYS A 183 5.06 -8.56 5.85
CA LYS A 183 6.21 -7.97 6.51
C LYS A 183 5.70 -7.03 7.58
N LYS A 184 6.17 -7.22 8.82
CA LYS A 184 5.89 -6.27 9.91
C LYS A 184 6.36 -4.89 9.49
N ARG A 185 5.51 -3.88 9.68
CA ARG A 185 5.89 -2.50 9.42
C ARG A 185 7.03 -2.15 10.38
N PRO A 186 8.14 -1.57 9.89
CA PRO A 186 9.18 -1.09 10.80
C PRO A 186 8.58 -0.06 11.74
N VAL A 187 8.96 -0.12 13.02
CA VAL A 187 8.56 0.87 14.00
C VAL A 187 9.09 2.23 13.54
N THR A 188 8.17 3.16 13.25
CA THR A 188 8.50 4.51 12.78
C THR A 188 7.66 5.51 13.56
N THR A 189 8.27 6.64 13.95
CA THR A 189 7.57 7.71 14.66
C THR A 189 6.99 8.71 13.67
N SER A 190 5.87 9.34 14.04
CA SER A 190 5.22 10.35 13.19
C SER A 190 6.16 11.53 12.89
N SER A 191 6.98 11.95 13.86
CA SER A 191 7.99 12.99 13.66
C SER A 191 9.02 12.59 12.60
N THR A 192 9.53 11.35 12.68
CA THR A 192 10.51 10.84 11.70
C THR A 192 9.91 10.82 10.29
N ALA A 193 8.69 10.31 10.15
CA ALA A 193 7.99 10.30 8.86
C ALA A 193 7.80 11.73 8.31
N ARG A 194 7.32 12.66 9.14
CA ARG A 194 7.16 14.08 8.76
C ARG A 194 8.48 14.69 8.32
N ARG A 195 9.57 14.49 9.08
CA ARG A 195 10.90 14.98 8.73
C ARG A 195 11.36 14.46 7.38
N LEU A 196 11.21 13.16 7.12
CA LEU A 196 11.61 12.54 5.86
C LEU A 196 10.80 13.12 4.68
N ILE A 197 9.48 13.24 4.84
CA ILE A 197 8.59 13.81 3.82
C ILE A 197 8.95 15.28 3.58
N SER A 198 9.09 16.09 4.64
CA SER A 198 9.49 17.49 4.56
C SER A 198 10.83 17.68 3.86
N ASN A 199 11.84 16.85 4.18
CA ASN A 199 13.15 16.89 3.53
C ASN A 199 13.05 16.55 2.04
N HIS A 200 12.28 15.53 1.67
CA HIS A 200 12.11 15.13 0.28
C HIS A 200 11.32 16.16 -0.54
N LEU A 201 10.36 16.84 0.09
CA LEU A 201 9.54 17.88 -0.54
C LEU A 201 10.13 19.29 -0.41
N GLY A 202 11.29 19.46 0.24
CA GLY A 202 11.89 20.76 0.52
C GLY A 202 11.05 21.68 1.43
N ILE A 203 10.09 21.12 2.19
CA ILE A 203 9.22 21.89 3.07
C ILE A 203 9.99 22.21 4.36
N VAL A 204 10.35 23.47 4.53
CA VAL A 204 10.93 23.95 5.78
C VAL A 204 9.81 24.08 6.82
N PRO A 205 9.93 23.47 8.01
CA PRO A 205 8.94 23.64 9.06
C PRO A 205 8.92 25.10 9.52
N THR A 206 7.77 25.77 9.33
CA THR A 206 7.57 27.18 9.69
C THR A 206 7.11 27.39 11.13
N LYS A 207 6.68 26.31 11.80
CA LYS A 207 6.28 26.33 13.21
C LYS A 207 7.44 25.94 14.11
N ILE A 208 7.72 26.80 15.09
CA ILE A 208 8.58 26.49 16.23
C ILE A 208 7.85 25.43 17.06
N LYS A 209 8.53 24.32 17.35
CA LYS A 209 7.98 23.20 18.13
C LYS A 209 7.61 23.69 19.53
N SER A 210 6.45 23.28 20.04
CA SER A 210 6.12 23.57 21.44
C SER A 210 7.00 22.72 22.38
N PRO A 211 7.22 23.15 23.65
CA PRO A 211 7.95 22.36 24.64
C PRO A 211 7.35 20.96 24.87
N GLU A 212 6.02 20.84 24.81
CA GLU A 212 5.32 19.56 24.95
C GLU A 212 5.60 18.61 23.76
N GLU A 213 5.63 19.16 22.54
CA GLU A 213 5.94 18.39 21.33
C GLU A 213 7.38 17.86 21.37
N THR A 214 8.33 18.65 21.90
CA THR A 214 9.72 18.21 22.05
C THR A 214 9.87 17.08 23.06
N MET A 215 9.20 17.18 24.21
CA MET A 215 9.23 16.12 25.23
C MET A 215 8.62 14.82 24.68
N LYS A 216 7.50 14.90 23.97
CA LYS A 216 6.86 13.74 23.33
C LYS A 216 7.77 13.11 22.26
N GLU A 217 8.45 13.93 21.46
CA GLU A 217 9.40 13.45 20.46
C GLU A 217 10.61 12.74 21.08
N GLU A 218 11.12 13.24 22.21
CA GLU A 218 12.20 12.58 22.95
C GLU A 218 11.76 11.24 23.53
N GLN A 219 10.55 11.16 24.11
CA GLN A 219 9.95 9.91 24.59
C GLN A 219 9.78 8.90 23.45
N ASP A 220 9.20 9.33 22.32
CA ASP A 220 9.03 8.49 21.12
C ASP A 220 10.39 7.99 20.61
N LYS A 221 11.43 8.85 20.63
CA LYS A 221 12.79 8.50 20.19
C LYS A 221 13.46 7.52 21.16
N ALA A 222 13.25 7.67 22.47
CA ALA A 222 13.74 6.74 23.48
C ALA A 222 13.10 5.36 23.32
N LEU A 223 11.78 5.31 23.13
CA LEU A 223 11.04 4.07 22.88
C LEU A 223 11.54 3.36 21.61
N LEU A 224 11.82 4.12 20.54
CA LEU A 224 12.37 3.55 19.30
C LEU A 224 13.78 2.98 19.50
N ARG A 225 14.61 3.67 20.30
CA ARG A 225 15.97 3.20 20.63
C ARG A 225 15.93 1.90 21.42
N GLU A 226 15.02 1.81 22.39
CA GLU A 226 14.80 0.59 23.16
C GLU A 226 14.29 -0.55 22.28
N ALA A 227 13.30 -0.31 21.44
CA ALA A 227 12.79 -1.31 20.51
C ALA A 227 13.88 -1.82 19.55
N ARG A 228 14.75 -0.92 19.04
CA ARG A 228 15.89 -1.28 18.20
C ARG A 228 16.92 -2.12 18.95
N ALA A 229 17.24 -1.75 20.19
CA ALA A 229 18.15 -2.50 21.04
C ALA A 229 17.61 -3.92 21.34
N ARG A 230 16.31 -4.04 21.64
CA ARG A 230 15.66 -5.36 21.83
C ARG A 230 15.72 -6.21 20.56
N ALA A 231 15.41 -5.62 19.40
CA ALA A 231 15.48 -6.33 18.12
C ALA A 231 16.92 -6.79 17.79
N GLU A 232 17.92 -5.96 18.10
CA GLU A 232 19.32 -6.31 17.91
C GLU A 232 19.78 -7.41 18.87
N ALA A 233 19.35 -7.38 20.13
CA ALA A 233 19.63 -8.44 21.11
C ALA A 233 19.02 -9.78 20.68
N ILE A 234 17.77 -9.79 20.18
CA ILE A 234 17.13 -11.00 19.63
C ILE A 234 17.94 -11.53 18.44
N ARG A 235 18.37 -10.65 17.53
CA ARG A 235 19.18 -11.04 16.37
C ARG A 235 20.54 -11.62 16.78
N GLN A 236 21.18 -11.03 17.79
CA GLN A 236 22.45 -11.55 18.34
C GLN A 236 22.25 -12.93 18.98
N ALA A 237 21.21 -13.12 19.79
CA ALA A 237 20.88 -14.41 20.40
C ALA A 237 20.59 -15.50 19.37
N GLN A 238 19.87 -15.17 18.31
CA GLN A 238 19.66 -16.06 17.17
C GLN A 238 20.99 -16.42 16.52
N LYS A 239 21.87 -15.43 16.27
CA LYS A 239 23.18 -15.68 15.63
C LYS A 239 24.07 -16.58 16.48
N SER A 240 24.15 -16.35 17.80
CA SER A 240 24.95 -17.18 18.69
C SER A 240 24.50 -18.65 18.71
N LEU A 241 23.19 -18.91 18.57
CA LEU A 241 22.67 -20.28 18.53
C LEU A 241 23.18 -21.09 17.32
N TRP A 242 23.61 -20.42 16.25
CA TRP A 242 24.13 -21.04 15.04
C TRP A 242 25.66 -21.00 14.92
N GLU A 243 26.38 -20.35 15.86
CA GLU A 243 27.85 -20.23 15.83
C GLU A 243 28.56 -21.29 16.73
N ASP A 244 27.80 -22.09 17.49
CA ASP A 244 28.34 -23.09 18.44
C ASP A 244 28.40 -24.54 17.88
N ASP A 245 28.19 -24.74 16.56
CA ASP A 245 28.36 -26.03 15.84
C ASP A 245 29.56 -25.98 14.87
#